data_AF-A0A926UIY0-F1
#
_entry.id   AF-A0A926UIY0-F1
#
_cell.length_a   1.000
_cell.length_b   1.000
_cell.length_c   1.000
_cell.angle_alpha   90.00
_cell.angle_beta   90.00
_cell.angle_gamma   90.00
#
_symmetry.space_group_name_H-M   'P 1'
#
loop_
_entity.id
_entity.type
_entity.pdbx_description
1 polymer ?
#
loop_
_entity_poly.entity_id
_entity_poly.type
_entity_poly.pdbx_seq_one_letter_code
_entity_poly.pdbx_strand_id
1 'polypeptide(L)'
;MQPISLEKSEELPTGNFAASDLTHPANLLQTLEELRQTVEREGTEIFTEWRSQIHRLAFIDSSLNLAYYLALRRHDLRPLQAALIPWGLSSLGRIEAKVLPTLDAVIATLKAVCRQQTSSQINHPPIREFLQGDRLLQQNTEHLFGETPHQRRVRIMVTLPSQAATSYELVRDLIRQGTNCVRINCAHDQPTQWLGMINNVRQAEIELGYTCKVMMDLAGPKPRIKYAIAPHPKHRIFRDDLLLLTHELPTTLGSQTFQASCTIPEILPQLKTGATVWIDDGKIGAKVESITYEGVWLRITHARIKGEKILPDKGMNFPYTELNLAALTEKDKQDLDFIATHSHNIDIIGYSYVQTAADIQLLQQELTARLPKNAKVPAIVAKIETPLAVNNLPELIIQAAGTQPLGIMIARGDLAIEIGYQRLAEIQEEILWLCEAAHIPVIWATQVLENLVKHGMPSRAEITDAAMSERAECVMLNKGAYVVEAVGILDDLLTRMEAHQLKKTPQLRALHSW
;
A
#
# COMPACT_ATOMS: atom_id res chain seq x y z
N MET A 1 30.30 13.79 6.50
CA MET A 1 30.27 12.72 5.49
C MET A 1 29.77 13.34 4.20
N GLN A 2 30.52 13.17 3.10
CA GLN A 2 30.20 13.77 1.79
C GLN A 2 28.89 13.22 1.22
N PRO A 3 28.13 14.04 0.46
CA PRO A 3 26.84 13.65 -0.10
C PRO A 3 27.05 12.65 -1.23
N ILE A 4 26.33 11.53 -1.18
CA ILE A 4 26.29 10.52 -2.23
C ILE A 4 25.55 11.13 -3.43
N SER A 5 26.29 11.41 -4.49
CA SER A 5 25.76 11.79 -5.79
C SER A 5 25.00 10.61 -6.41
N LEU A 6 23.72 10.82 -6.72
CA LEU A 6 22.91 9.96 -7.58
C LEU A 6 23.37 10.09 -9.05
N GLU A 7 24.61 9.70 -9.33
CA GLU A 7 25.12 9.43 -10.68
C GLU A 7 26.13 8.28 -10.60
N LYS A 8 25.57 7.07 -10.54
CA LYS A 8 26.06 5.82 -11.14
C LYS A 8 25.10 4.74 -10.68
N SER A 9 24.26 4.27 -11.58
CA SER A 9 23.79 2.89 -11.51
C SER A 9 25.05 2.03 -11.64
N GLU A 10 25.66 1.68 -10.51
CA GLU A 10 26.51 0.51 -10.48
C GLU A 10 25.62 -0.65 -10.92
N GLU A 11 25.89 -1.18 -12.11
CA GLU A 11 25.33 -2.44 -12.56
C GLU A 11 25.71 -3.49 -11.51
N LEU A 12 24.79 -3.75 -10.58
CA LEU A 12 24.75 -5.00 -9.84
C LEU A 12 24.93 -6.11 -10.87
N PRO A 13 25.76 -7.15 -10.63
CA PRO A 13 26.01 -8.18 -11.60
C PRO A 13 24.71 -8.92 -11.90
N THR A 14 23.95 -8.43 -12.87
CA THR A 14 22.75 -9.08 -13.37
C THR A 14 23.25 -10.40 -13.95
N GLY A 15 22.83 -11.52 -13.37
CA GLY A 15 23.02 -12.83 -14.00
C GLY A 15 22.33 -12.78 -15.36
N ASN A 16 23.08 -12.42 -16.40
CA ASN A 16 22.53 -12.17 -17.71
C ASN A 16 22.46 -13.51 -18.44
N PHE A 17 21.34 -14.22 -18.27
CA PHE A 17 21.10 -15.49 -18.97
C PHE A 17 21.11 -15.34 -20.50
N ALA A 18 21.18 -14.12 -21.03
CA ALA A 18 21.28 -13.83 -22.47
C ALA A 18 22.54 -14.41 -23.13
N ALA A 19 23.60 -14.72 -22.37
CA ALA A 19 24.82 -15.32 -22.91
C ALA A 19 24.75 -16.87 -23.02
N SER A 20 23.75 -17.51 -22.42
CA SER A 20 23.62 -18.97 -22.37
C SER A 20 22.72 -19.48 -23.52
N ASP A 21 23.11 -20.58 -24.17
CA ASP A 21 22.20 -21.28 -25.11
C ASP A 21 21.13 -22.03 -24.31
N LEU A 22 20.00 -21.36 -24.08
CA LEU A 22 18.85 -21.88 -23.34
C LEU A 22 17.90 -22.74 -24.20
N THR A 23 18.20 -22.94 -25.50
CA THR A 23 17.32 -23.69 -26.40
C THR A 23 17.34 -25.20 -26.14
N HIS A 24 18.48 -25.71 -25.67
CA HIS A 24 18.65 -27.12 -25.34
C HIS A 24 18.19 -27.41 -23.89
N PRO A 25 17.38 -28.46 -23.65
CA PRO A 25 16.75 -28.68 -22.34
C PRO A 25 17.77 -28.99 -21.24
N ALA A 26 18.92 -29.60 -21.58
CA ALA A 26 19.98 -29.86 -20.62
C ALA A 26 20.67 -28.58 -20.12
N ASN A 27 20.87 -27.59 -21.00
CA ASN A 27 21.45 -26.30 -20.61
C ASN A 27 20.46 -25.50 -19.76
N LEU A 28 19.18 -25.54 -20.13
CA LEU A 28 18.09 -24.93 -19.36
C LEU A 28 17.97 -25.55 -17.97
N LEU A 29 18.05 -26.88 -17.86
CA LEU A 29 18.08 -27.60 -16.60
C LEU A 29 19.26 -27.14 -15.72
N GLN A 30 20.48 -27.16 -16.26
CA GLN A 30 21.67 -26.74 -15.53
C GLN A 30 21.54 -25.29 -15.03
N THR A 31 21.08 -24.38 -15.90
CA THR A 31 20.91 -22.97 -15.56
C THR A 31 19.88 -22.78 -14.44
N LEU A 32 18.78 -23.54 -14.46
CA LEU A 32 17.77 -23.50 -13.40
C LEU A 32 18.26 -24.10 -12.08
N GLU A 33 19.07 -25.17 -12.13
CA GLU A 33 19.70 -25.72 -10.93
C GLU A 33 20.68 -24.72 -10.28
N GLU A 34 21.49 -24.03 -11.09
CA GLU A 34 22.40 -22.96 -10.64
C GLU A 34 21.63 -21.76 -10.06
N LEU A 35 20.55 -21.32 -10.73
CA LEU A 35 19.68 -20.26 -10.23
C LEU A 35 19.04 -20.67 -8.90
N ARG A 36 18.50 -21.89 -8.81
CA ARG A 36 17.83 -22.38 -7.58
C ARG A 36 18.80 -22.49 -6.40
N GLN A 37 20.04 -22.93 -6.63
CA GLN A 37 21.09 -22.92 -5.60
C GLN A 37 21.45 -21.50 -5.16
N THR A 38 21.57 -20.57 -6.10
CA THR A 38 21.87 -19.15 -5.81
C THR A 38 20.74 -18.52 -5.00
N VAL A 39 19.49 -18.72 -5.41
CA VAL A 39 18.30 -18.22 -4.70
C VAL A 39 18.21 -18.79 -3.29
N GLU A 40 18.42 -20.09 -3.11
CA GLU A 40 18.39 -20.69 -1.78
C GLU A 40 19.50 -20.13 -0.87
N ARG A 41 20.73 -20.01 -1.38
CA ARG A 41 21.87 -19.46 -0.62
C ARG A 41 21.61 -18.02 -0.21
N GLU A 42 21.38 -17.13 -1.17
CA GLU A 42 21.19 -15.70 -0.91
C GLU A 42 19.94 -15.42 -0.09
N GLY A 43 18.83 -16.13 -0.36
CA GLY A 43 17.61 -15.97 0.43
C GLY A 43 17.77 -16.48 1.86
N THR A 44 18.56 -17.54 2.09
CA THR A 44 18.87 -18.02 3.44
C THR A 44 19.75 -17.02 4.20
N GLU A 45 20.69 -16.37 3.51
CA GLU A 45 21.52 -15.29 4.08
C GLU A 45 20.63 -14.10 4.51
N ILE A 46 19.78 -13.59 3.61
CA ILE A 46 18.81 -12.52 3.91
C ILE A 46 17.91 -12.90 5.10
N PHE A 47 17.34 -14.11 5.08
CA PHE A 47 16.47 -14.57 6.16
C PHE A 47 17.21 -14.68 7.51
N THR A 48 18.48 -15.06 7.50
CA THR A 48 19.31 -15.14 8.72
C THR A 48 19.46 -13.77 9.37
N GLU A 49 19.62 -12.71 8.58
CA GLU A 49 19.67 -11.32 9.08
C GLU A 49 18.33 -10.88 9.70
N TRP A 50 17.21 -11.29 9.10
CA TRP A 50 15.86 -10.97 9.59
C TRP A 50 15.41 -11.80 10.79
N ARG A 51 15.97 -13.00 10.97
CA ARG A 51 15.46 -14.01 11.92
C ARG A 51 15.28 -13.49 13.34
N SER A 52 16.16 -12.60 13.80
CA SER A 52 16.13 -12.01 15.15
C SER A 52 14.92 -11.11 15.40
N GLN A 53 14.35 -10.52 14.34
CA GLN A 53 13.18 -9.62 14.39
C GLN A 53 11.85 -10.38 14.31
N ILE A 54 11.87 -11.66 13.93
CA ILE A 54 10.67 -12.47 13.71
C ILE A 54 10.34 -13.27 14.98
N HIS A 55 9.36 -12.77 15.73
CA HIS A 55 8.84 -13.39 16.95
C HIS A 55 7.58 -14.23 16.69
N ARG A 56 6.80 -13.88 15.67
CA ARG A 56 5.57 -14.56 15.28
C ARG A 56 5.89 -15.81 14.44
N LEU A 57 5.78 -16.99 15.03
CA LEU A 57 6.06 -18.28 14.37
C LEU A 57 5.30 -18.46 13.05
N ALA A 58 4.05 -18.00 12.99
CA ALA A 58 3.21 -18.07 11.79
C ALA A 58 3.74 -17.26 10.59
N PHE A 59 4.74 -16.39 10.80
CA PHE A 59 5.36 -15.57 9.76
C PHE A 59 6.72 -16.08 9.28
N ILE A 60 7.27 -17.14 9.88
CA ILE A 60 8.58 -17.69 9.52
C ILE A 60 8.63 -18.14 8.05
N ASP A 61 7.68 -18.97 7.62
CA ASP A 61 7.66 -19.48 6.24
C ASP A 61 7.44 -18.35 5.21
N SER A 62 6.66 -17.34 5.61
CA SER A 62 6.34 -16.19 4.75
C SER A 62 7.53 -15.25 4.56
N SER A 63 8.26 -14.96 5.64
CA SER A 63 9.49 -14.17 5.58
C SER A 63 10.62 -14.91 4.84
N LEU A 64 10.71 -16.23 4.99
CA LEU A 64 11.66 -17.04 4.24
C LEU A 64 11.36 -17.03 2.73
N ASN A 65 10.08 -17.19 2.33
CA ASN A 65 9.71 -17.11 0.92
C ASN A 65 9.93 -15.69 0.35
N LEU A 66 9.67 -14.63 1.12
CA LEU A 66 10.02 -13.26 0.74
C LEU A 66 11.53 -13.12 0.48
N ALA A 67 12.37 -13.67 1.35
CA ALA A 67 13.82 -13.62 1.18
C ALA A 67 14.27 -14.33 -0.10
N TYR A 68 13.72 -15.51 -0.40
CA TYR A 68 13.95 -16.20 -1.68
C TYR A 68 13.45 -15.39 -2.87
N TYR A 69 12.31 -14.71 -2.74
CA TYR A 69 11.79 -13.86 -3.81
C TYR A 69 12.70 -12.67 -4.09
N LEU A 70 13.22 -12.00 -3.07
CA LEU A 70 14.20 -10.92 -3.24
C LEU A 70 15.47 -11.40 -3.93
N ALA A 71 16.01 -12.55 -3.51
CA ALA A 71 17.16 -13.17 -4.16
C ALA A 71 16.88 -13.48 -5.64
N LEU A 72 15.72 -14.09 -5.94
CA LEU A 72 15.30 -14.40 -7.31
C LEU A 72 15.19 -13.15 -8.18
N ARG A 73 14.61 -12.05 -7.65
CA ARG A 73 14.34 -10.81 -8.39
C ARG A 73 15.58 -9.95 -8.66
N ARG A 74 16.76 -10.35 -8.18
CA ARG A 74 18.06 -9.79 -8.62
C ARG A 74 18.46 -10.25 -10.03
N HIS A 75 17.78 -11.27 -10.57
CA HIS A 75 18.03 -11.81 -11.89
C HIS A 75 16.93 -11.42 -12.89
N ASP A 76 17.32 -11.12 -14.14
CA ASP A 76 16.35 -10.94 -15.22
C ASP A 76 15.88 -12.31 -15.73
N LEU A 77 14.69 -12.74 -15.28
CA LEU A 77 14.16 -14.05 -15.61
C LEU A 77 13.64 -14.17 -17.04
N ARG A 78 13.41 -13.07 -17.78
CA ARG A 78 12.70 -13.08 -19.07
C ARG A 78 13.28 -14.08 -20.10
N PRO A 79 14.61 -14.23 -20.26
CA PRO A 79 15.17 -15.24 -21.14
C PRO A 79 14.78 -16.68 -20.73
N LEU A 80 14.79 -16.99 -19.43
CA LEU A 80 14.35 -18.29 -18.92
C LEU A 80 12.85 -18.52 -19.16
N GLN A 81 12.01 -17.50 -18.94
CA GLN A 81 10.58 -17.60 -19.20
C GLN A 81 10.30 -17.94 -20.67
N ALA A 82 11.00 -17.27 -21.60
CA ALA A 82 10.89 -17.54 -23.02
C ALA A 82 11.37 -18.97 -23.38
N ALA A 83 12.48 -19.41 -22.79
CA ALA A 83 13.06 -20.73 -23.02
C ALA A 83 12.19 -21.88 -22.47
N LEU A 84 11.39 -21.64 -21.42
CA LEU A 84 10.52 -22.66 -20.80
C LEU A 84 9.23 -22.93 -21.60
N ILE A 85 8.74 -21.94 -22.36
CA ILE A 85 7.45 -22.04 -23.07
C ILE A 85 7.40 -23.19 -24.10
N PRO A 86 8.40 -23.39 -25.00
CA PRO A 86 8.36 -24.47 -25.98
C PRO A 86 8.30 -25.88 -25.37
N TRP A 87 8.71 -26.02 -24.11
CA TRP A 87 8.66 -27.28 -23.36
C TRP A 87 7.33 -27.49 -22.64
N GLY A 88 6.38 -26.56 -22.74
CA GLY A 88 5.10 -26.61 -22.03
C GLY A 88 5.23 -26.43 -20.52
N LEU A 89 6.35 -25.85 -20.06
CA LEU A 89 6.64 -25.66 -18.63
C LEU A 89 6.12 -24.32 -18.12
N SER A 90 6.00 -24.20 -16.80
CA SER A 90 5.67 -22.94 -16.14
C SER A 90 6.68 -21.86 -16.55
N SER A 91 6.19 -20.70 -16.99
CA SER A 91 7.03 -19.54 -17.30
C SER A 91 7.56 -18.81 -16.05
N LEU A 92 7.42 -19.40 -14.86
CA LEU A 92 7.76 -18.78 -13.56
C LEU A 92 6.96 -17.49 -13.26
N GLY A 93 5.97 -17.11 -14.08
CA GLY A 93 5.24 -15.85 -13.93
C GLY A 93 4.27 -15.77 -12.73
N ARG A 94 4.19 -16.83 -11.91
CA ARG A 94 3.31 -16.97 -10.74
C ARG A 94 4.06 -17.55 -9.54
N ILE A 95 5.34 -17.19 -9.44
CA ILE A 95 6.30 -17.78 -8.51
C ILE A 95 6.28 -17.12 -7.13
N GLU A 96 5.69 -15.92 -7.02
CA GLU A 96 5.79 -15.03 -5.86
C GLU A 96 5.58 -15.76 -4.54
N ALA A 97 4.42 -16.39 -4.34
CA ALA A 97 4.05 -17.08 -3.11
C ALA A 97 4.75 -18.44 -2.87
N LYS A 98 5.63 -18.87 -3.78
CA LYS A 98 6.16 -20.26 -3.78
C LYS A 98 7.43 -20.38 -4.61
N VAL A 99 8.47 -19.66 -4.21
CA VAL A 99 9.70 -19.51 -4.99
C VAL A 99 10.41 -20.85 -5.22
N LEU A 100 10.92 -21.47 -4.16
CA LEU A 100 11.63 -22.75 -4.28
C LEU A 100 10.73 -23.88 -4.80
N PRO A 101 9.48 -24.07 -4.31
CA PRO A 101 8.61 -25.12 -4.86
C PRO A 101 8.36 -24.99 -6.37
N THR A 102 8.27 -23.77 -6.91
CA THR A 102 8.12 -23.57 -8.35
C THR A 102 9.39 -23.94 -9.12
N LEU A 103 10.57 -23.52 -8.63
CA LEU A 103 11.84 -23.91 -9.25
C LEU A 103 12.04 -25.42 -9.20
N ASP A 104 11.77 -26.04 -8.06
CA ASP A 104 11.91 -27.48 -7.85
C ASP A 104 10.99 -28.28 -8.78
N ALA A 105 9.74 -27.85 -8.97
CA ALA A 105 8.79 -28.48 -9.90
C ALA A 105 9.27 -28.42 -11.37
N VAL A 106 9.80 -27.27 -11.79
CA VAL A 106 10.31 -27.10 -13.17
C VAL A 106 11.57 -27.92 -13.38
N ILE A 107 12.51 -27.89 -12.42
CA ILE A 107 13.75 -28.68 -12.46
C ILE A 107 13.44 -30.18 -12.50
N ALA A 108 12.54 -30.66 -11.65
CA ALA A 108 12.14 -32.07 -11.63
C ALA A 108 11.55 -32.52 -12.98
N THR A 109 10.75 -31.67 -13.63
CA THR A 109 10.20 -31.96 -14.95
C THR A 109 11.29 -32.01 -16.03
N LEU A 110 12.21 -31.03 -16.04
CA LEU A 110 13.30 -30.97 -17.00
C LEU A 110 14.28 -32.13 -16.87
N LYS A 111 14.55 -32.61 -15.64
CA LYS A 111 15.33 -33.83 -15.41
C LYS A 111 14.71 -35.04 -16.09
N ALA A 112 13.38 -35.19 -15.96
CA ALA A 112 12.65 -36.27 -16.62
C ALA A 112 12.74 -36.16 -18.15
N VAL A 113 12.62 -34.94 -18.70
CA VAL A 113 12.79 -34.67 -20.14
C VAL A 113 14.20 -35.02 -20.62
N CYS A 114 15.23 -34.63 -19.87
CA CYS A 114 16.63 -34.89 -20.23
C CYS A 114 17.06 -36.36 -20.03
N ARG A 115 16.20 -37.20 -19.43
CA ARG A 115 16.52 -38.59 -19.02
C ARG A 115 17.79 -38.71 -18.18
N GLN A 116 18.14 -37.65 -17.45
CA GLN A 116 19.32 -37.66 -16.60
C GLN A 116 19.00 -38.37 -15.28
N GLN A 117 19.74 -39.44 -14.97
CA GLN A 117 19.87 -39.94 -13.61
C GLN A 117 20.90 -39.08 -12.87
N THR A 118 20.55 -37.84 -12.56
CA THR A 118 21.42 -36.95 -11.75
C THR A 118 21.40 -37.34 -10.28
N SER A 119 22.50 -37.11 -9.57
CA SER A 119 22.63 -37.26 -8.10
C SER A 119 21.84 -36.21 -7.29
N SER A 120 21.34 -35.17 -7.95
CA SER A 120 20.52 -34.09 -7.36
C SER A 120 19.13 -34.60 -6.93
N GLN A 121 18.84 -34.56 -5.62
CA GLN A 121 17.62 -35.08 -4.96
C GLN A 121 16.34 -34.25 -5.18
N ILE A 122 16.37 -33.20 -6.01
CA ILE A 122 15.19 -32.35 -6.26
C ILE A 122 14.10 -33.16 -6.95
N ASN A 123 12.99 -33.36 -6.24
CA ASN A 123 11.79 -34.09 -6.68
C ASN A 123 10.63 -33.12 -6.92
N HIS A 124 9.57 -33.60 -7.58
CA HIS A 124 8.33 -32.85 -7.66
C HIS A 124 7.77 -32.56 -6.25
N PRO A 125 7.48 -31.29 -5.92
CA PRO A 125 6.92 -30.95 -4.62
C PRO A 125 5.50 -31.52 -4.50
N PRO A 126 5.13 -32.09 -3.34
CA PRO A 126 3.75 -32.45 -3.05
C PRO A 126 2.81 -31.26 -3.21
N ILE A 127 1.58 -31.49 -3.71
CA ILE A 127 0.61 -30.41 -3.97
C ILE A 127 0.30 -29.56 -2.73
N ARG A 128 0.34 -30.18 -1.55
CA ARG A 128 0.14 -29.48 -0.28
C ARG A 128 1.22 -28.42 -0.07
N GLU A 129 2.50 -28.78 -0.24
CA GLU A 129 3.63 -27.86 -0.10
C GLU A 129 3.62 -26.80 -1.21
N PHE A 130 3.33 -27.22 -2.45
CA PHE A 130 3.25 -26.31 -3.59
C PHE A 130 2.19 -25.21 -3.41
N LEU A 131 1.08 -25.51 -2.73
CA LEU A 131 -0.01 -24.54 -2.48
C LEU A 131 0.06 -23.91 -1.07
N GLN A 132 1.19 -24.02 -0.37
CA GLN A 132 1.32 -23.48 1.00
C GLN A 132 1.19 -21.96 1.04
N GLY A 133 1.86 -21.23 0.14
CA GLY A 133 1.81 -19.77 0.11
C GLY A 133 0.40 -19.22 -0.15
N ASP A 134 -0.35 -19.83 -1.06
CA ASP A 134 -1.73 -19.47 -1.35
C ASP A 134 -2.61 -19.58 -0.07
N ARG A 135 -2.43 -20.65 0.72
CA ARG A 135 -3.13 -20.85 1.99
C ARG A 135 -2.69 -19.87 3.06
N LEU A 136 -1.40 -19.57 3.17
CA LEU A 136 -0.88 -18.60 4.13
C LEU A 136 -1.44 -17.19 3.86
N LEU A 137 -1.49 -16.79 2.59
CA LEU A 137 -2.07 -15.51 2.20
C LEU A 137 -3.57 -15.46 2.52
N GLN A 138 -4.32 -16.52 2.23
CA GLN A 138 -5.73 -16.61 2.60
C GLN A 138 -5.92 -16.51 4.12
N GLN A 139 -5.13 -17.24 4.92
CA GLN A 139 -5.20 -17.20 6.38
C GLN A 139 -4.87 -15.81 6.94
N ASN A 140 -3.84 -15.14 6.41
CA ASN A 140 -3.49 -13.79 6.82
C ASN A 140 -4.59 -12.78 6.43
N THR A 141 -5.22 -12.98 5.27
CA THR A 141 -6.38 -12.19 4.83
C THR A 141 -7.57 -12.36 5.78
N GLU A 142 -7.91 -13.59 6.13
CA GLU A 142 -9.02 -13.92 7.03
C GLU A 142 -8.78 -13.39 8.44
N HIS A 143 -7.54 -13.47 8.92
CA HIS A 143 -7.16 -12.89 10.20
C HIS A 143 -7.31 -11.36 10.22
N LEU A 144 -6.90 -10.69 9.13
CA LEU A 144 -6.93 -9.22 9.06
C LEU A 144 -8.35 -8.68 8.80
N PHE A 145 -9.06 -9.19 7.79
CA PHE A 145 -10.32 -8.64 7.31
C PHE A 145 -11.57 -9.47 7.65
N GLY A 146 -11.42 -10.60 8.32
CA GLY A 146 -12.51 -11.53 8.59
C GLY A 146 -12.68 -12.61 7.51
N GLU A 147 -13.57 -13.56 7.79
CA GLU A 147 -13.81 -14.74 6.95
C GLU A 147 -14.13 -14.39 5.49
N THR A 148 -13.83 -15.33 4.59
CA THR A 148 -14.05 -15.13 3.15
C THR A 148 -15.56 -15.12 2.87
N PRO A 149 -16.11 -14.03 2.30
CA PRO A 149 -17.52 -13.98 1.93
C PRO A 149 -17.88 -15.08 0.93
N HIS A 150 -19.10 -15.62 1.00
CA HIS A 150 -19.54 -16.69 0.11
C HIS A 150 -19.55 -16.32 -1.38
N GLN A 151 -19.74 -15.03 -1.69
CA GLN A 151 -19.95 -14.54 -3.06
C GLN A 151 -18.69 -13.96 -3.71
N ARG A 152 -17.64 -13.69 -2.93
CA ARG A 152 -16.37 -13.14 -3.43
C ARG A 152 -15.20 -13.38 -2.48
N ARG A 153 -14.00 -13.58 -3.04
CA ARG A 153 -12.72 -13.62 -2.30
C ARG A 153 -12.29 -12.27 -1.74
N VAL A 154 -12.40 -11.21 -2.53
CA VAL A 154 -11.86 -9.88 -2.20
C VAL A 154 -12.74 -9.23 -1.15
N ARG A 155 -12.18 -8.53 -0.16
CA ARG A 155 -12.93 -7.79 0.87
C ARG A 155 -13.20 -6.34 0.45
N ILE A 156 -14.26 -5.74 0.99
CA ILE A 156 -14.57 -4.32 0.78
C ILE A 156 -14.35 -3.57 2.09
N MET A 157 -13.49 -2.56 2.04
CA MET A 157 -13.28 -1.59 3.11
C MET A 157 -13.97 -0.27 2.77
N VAL A 158 -14.70 0.32 3.72
CA VAL A 158 -15.39 1.61 3.52
C VAL A 158 -14.96 2.63 4.55
N THR A 159 -14.57 3.82 4.09
CA THR A 159 -14.36 4.96 4.98
C THR A 159 -15.70 5.50 5.46
N LEU A 160 -15.92 5.52 6.78
CA LEU A 160 -17.17 6.03 7.34
C LEU A 160 -17.23 7.57 7.29
N PRO A 161 -18.36 8.16 6.84
CA PRO A 161 -18.60 9.58 7.00
C PRO A 161 -18.98 9.90 8.46
N SER A 162 -18.82 11.16 8.88
CA SER A 162 -19.17 11.64 10.22
C SER A 162 -20.61 11.31 10.63
N GLN A 163 -21.54 11.27 9.66
CA GLN A 163 -22.94 10.87 9.86
C GLN A 163 -23.10 9.45 10.40
N ALA A 164 -22.16 8.54 10.11
CA ALA A 164 -22.20 7.16 10.61
C ALA A 164 -22.10 7.07 12.15
N ALA A 165 -21.68 8.15 12.82
CA ALA A 165 -21.68 8.21 14.28
C ALA A 165 -23.09 8.28 14.88
N THR A 166 -24.08 8.78 14.13
CA THR A 166 -25.45 9.02 14.62
C THR A 166 -26.54 8.34 13.78
N SER A 167 -26.22 7.87 12.58
CA SER A 167 -27.14 7.08 11.75
C SER A 167 -26.74 5.62 11.76
N TYR A 168 -27.49 4.83 12.53
CA TYR A 168 -27.37 3.38 12.56
C TYR A 168 -27.73 2.76 11.21
N GLU A 169 -28.76 3.29 10.55
CA GLU A 169 -29.28 2.80 9.27
C GLU A 169 -28.19 2.81 8.19
N LEU A 170 -27.40 3.89 8.12
CA LEU A 170 -26.29 3.99 7.19
C LEU A 170 -25.26 2.86 7.39
N VAL A 171 -24.88 2.60 8.64
CA VAL A 171 -23.89 1.56 8.97
C VAL A 171 -24.46 0.16 8.69
N ARG A 172 -25.71 -0.09 9.08
CA ARG A 172 -26.41 -1.34 8.81
C ARG A 172 -26.48 -1.60 7.30
N ASP A 173 -26.83 -0.59 6.52
CA ASP A 173 -26.99 -0.73 5.06
C ASP A 173 -25.63 -0.96 4.39
N LEU A 174 -24.55 -0.30 4.84
CA LEU A 174 -23.19 -0.56 4.37
C LEU A 174 -22.75 -2.01 4.60
N ILE A 175 -22.97 -2.55 5.80
CA ILE A 175 -22.58 -3.93 6.15
C ILE A 175 -23.44 -4.92 5.38
N ARG A 176 -24.77 -4.71 5.35
CA ARG A 176 -25.71 -5.55 4.58
C ARG A 176 -25.35 -5.62 3.10
N GLN A 177 -24.86 -4.51 2.53
CA GLN A 177 -24.51 -4.45 1.12
C GLN A 177 -23.18 -5.14 0.77
N GLY A 178 -22.33 -5.45 1.77
CA GLY A 178 -21.09 -6.21 1.57
C GLY A 178 -19.85 -5.64 2.27
N THR A 179 -19.95 -4.58 3.06
CA THR A 179 -18.76 -4.03 3.75
C THR A 179 -18.19 -5.03 4.76
N ASN A 180 -16.91 -5.43 4.60
CA ASN A 180 -16.21 -6.35 5.50
C ASN A 180 -15.36 -5.63 6.53
N CYS A 181 -14.92 -4.42 6.21
CA CYS A 181 -14.13 -3.59 7.11
C CYS A 181 -14.56 -2.13 6.99
N VAL A 182 -14.67 -1.44 8.10
CA VAL A 182 -14.86 0.00 8.13
C VAL A 182 -13.55 0.69 8.51
N ARG A 183 -13.28 1.81 7.85
CA ARG A 183 -12.18 2.71 8.15
C ARG A 183 -12.73 3.97 8.82
N ILE A 184 -12.22 4.29 10.00
CA ILE A 184 -12.44 5.57 10.69
C ILE A 184 -11.16 6.38 10.53
N ASN A 185 -11.25 7.54 9.88
CA ASN A 185 -10.10 8.40 9.60
C ASN A 185 -9.87 9.39 10.75
N CYS A 186 -8.84 9.16 11.56
CA CYS A 186 -8.54 9.97 12.74
C CYS A 186 -8.05 11.38 12.42
N ALA A 187 -7.70 11.69 11.17
CA ALA A 187 -7.42 13.07 10.74
C ALA A 187 -8.67 13.97 10.79
N HIS A 188 -9.85 13.38 10.96
CA HIS A 188 -11.13 14.08 11.06
C HIS A 188 -11.94 13.55 12.25
N ASP A 189 -13.02 14.28 12.58
CA ASP A 189 -13.94 13.94 13.67
C ASP A 189 -13.24 13.91 15.04
N GLN A 190 -13.94 13.49 16.09
CA GLN A 190 -13.44 13.46 17.47
C GLN A 190 -13.78 12.11 18.13
N PRO A 191 -13.16 11.77 19.28
CA PRO A 191 -13.39 10.50 19.98
C PRO A 191 -14.86 10.11 20.20
N THR A 192 -15.74 11.09 20.42
CA THR A 192 -17.18 10.83 20.63
C THR A 192 -17.85 10.32 19.36
N GLN A 193 -17.52 10.89 18.20
CA GLN A 193 -18.03 10.40 16.91
C GLN A 193 -17.45 9.03 16.56
N TRP A 194 -16.14 8.82 16.78
CA TRP A 194 -15.52 7.52 16.53
C TRP A 194 -16.18 6.41 17.35
N LEU A 195 -16.45 6.67 18.64
CA LEU A 195 -17.17 5.73 19.49
C LEU A 195 -18.60 5.45 19.00
N GLY A 196 -19.32 6.48 18.54
CA GLY A 196 -20.64 6.30 17.92
C GLY A 196 -20.59 5.41 16.67
N MET A 197 -19.60 5.60 15.80
CA MET A 197 -19.38 4.75 14.62
C MET A 197 -19.10 3.30 15.02
N ILE A 198 -18.20 3.09 15.98
CA ILE A 198 -17.85 1.76 16.50
C ILE A 198 -19.09 1.06 17.06
N ASN A 199 -19.88 1.74 17.89
CA ASN A 199 -21.07 1.18 18.49
C ASN A 199 -22.12 0.78 17.44
N ASN A 200 -22.33 1.61 16.42
CA ASN A 200 -23.24 1.30 15.32
C ASN A 200 -22.78 0.08 14.51
N VAL A 201 -21.46 -0.09 14.31
CA VAL A 201 -20.89 -1.27 13.65
C VAL A 201 -21.19 -2.52 14.48
N ARG A 202 -20.89 -2.50 15.78
CA ARG A 202 -21.14 -3.65 16.67
C ARG A 202 -22.63 -3.99 16.77
N GLN A 203 -23.50 -2.98 16.81
CA GLN A 203 -24.94 -3.20 16.78
C GLN A 203 -25.39 -3.87 15.48
N ALA A 204 -24.86 -3.44 14.32
CA ALA A 204 -25.20 -4.00 13.03
C ALA A 204 -24.68 -5.43 12.84
N GLU A 205 -23.51 -5.76 13.39
CA GLU A 205 -23.00 -7.14 13.43
C GLU A 205 -23.97 -8.08 14.17
N ILE A 206 -24.49 -7.63 15.33
CA ILE A 206 -25.47 -8.41 16.12
C ILE A 206 -26.79 -8.58 15.37
N GLU A 207 -27.32 -7.52 14.75
CA GLU A 207 -28.59 -7.58 14.00
C GLU A 207 -28.49 -8.49 12.77
N LEU A 208 -27.41 -8.35 11.99
CA LEU A 208 -27.28 -8.99 10.68
C LEU A 208 -26.62 -10.38 10.74
N GLY A 209 -25.91 -10.70 11.82
CA GLY A 209 -25.11 -11.92 11.92
C GLY A 209 -23.87 -11.91 11.02
N TYR A 210 -23.43 -10.73 10.57
CA TYR A 210 -22.19 -10.55 9.80
C TYR A 210 -21.08 -10.02 10.70
N THR A 211 -19.82 -10.27 10.32
CA THR A 211 -18.65 -9.66 10.97
C THR A 211 -18.10 -8.51 10.13
N CYS A 212 -17.71 -7.43 10.79
CA CYS A 212 -17.16 -6.22 10.19
C CYS A 212 -15.99 -5.70 11.03
N LYS A 213 -14.80 -5.68 10.44
CA LYS A 213 -13.57 -5.21 11.10
C LYS A 213 -13.56 -3.69 11.22
N VAL A 214 -13.06 -3.16 12.34
CA VAL A 214 -12.88 -1.71 12.52
C VAL A 214 -11.39 -1.35 12.43
N MET A 215 -11.05 -0.52 11.46
CA MET A 215 -9.74 0.10 11.31
C MET A 215 -9.76 1.57 11.74
N MET A 216 -8.88 1.93 12.68
CA MET A 216 -8.59 3.31 13.06
C MET A 216 -7.37 3.79 12.28
N ASP A 217 -7.55 4.70 11.33
CA ASP A 217 -6.48 5.22 10.46
C ASP A 217 -5.88 6.51 11.05
N LEU A 218 -4.67 6.41 11.59
CA LEU A 218 -3.93 7.52 12.18
C LEU A 218 -3.66 8.61 11.13
N ALA A 219 -3.61 9.87 11.55
CA ALA A 219 -3.45 10.98 10.62
C ALA A 219 -2.04 11.03 10.03
N GLY A 220 -1.04 10.73 10.86
CA GLY A 220 0.38 10.84 10.50
C GLY A 220 0.82 12.28 10.23
N PRO A 221 2.11 12.48 9.91
CA PRO A 221 2.72 13.80 9.74
C PRO A 221 2.44 14.45 8.38
N LYS A 222 1.20 14.40 7.87
CA LYS A 222 0.86 15.03 6.57
C LYS A 222 0.86 16.55 6.68
N PRO A 223 1.76 17.29 6.01
CA PRO A 223 1.74 18.74 6.03
C PRO A 223 0.49 19.28 5.30
N ARG A 224 -0.12 20.34 5.85
CA ARG A 224 -1.30 21.00 5.27
C ARG A 224 -1.15 22.50 5.33
N ILE A 225 -1.86 23.20 4.44
CA ILE A 225 -2.03 24.64 4.53
C ILE A 225 -2.83 24.96 5.81
N LYS A 226 -2.23 25.67 6.75
CA LYS A 226 -2.89 26.08 8.00
C LYS A 226 -3.70 27.37 7.77
N TYR A 227 -3.06 28.36 7.17
CA TYR A 227 -3.68 29.63 6.80
C TYR A 227 -3.24 30.02 5.39
N ALA A 228 -4.11 30.72 4.68
CA ALA A 228 -3.82 31.22 3.35
C ALA A 228 -4.43 32.61 3.17
N ILE A 229 -3.65 33.53 2.60
CA ILE A 229 -4.06 34.89 2.25
C ILE A 229 -3.76 35.10 0.77
N ALA A 230 -4.77 35.56 0.05
CA ALA A 230 -4.65 36.02 -1.33
C ALA A 230 -4.47 37.55 -1.35
N PRO A 231 -3.78 38.13 -2.36
CA PRO A 231 -3.65 39.58 -2.50
C PRO A 231 -5.01 40.30 -2.51
N HIS A 232 -6.00 39.67 -3.15
CA HIS A 232 -7.39 40.11 -3.13
C HIS A 232 -8.33 38.91 -2.88
N PRO A 233 -9.50 39.09 -2.25
CA PRO A 233 -10.39 37.98 -1.85
C PRO A 233 -10.85 37.04 -2.98
N LYS A 234 -10.85 37.51 -4.23
CA LYS A 234 -11.23 36.74 -5.42
C LYS A 234 -10.04 36.31 -6.28
N HIS A 235 -8.81 36.68 -5.90
CA HIS A 235 -7.61 36.37 -6.65
C HIS A 235 -7.39 34.85 -6.64
N ARG A 236 -7.07 34.29 -7.80
CA ARG A 236 -6.72 32.88 -7.98
C ARG A 236 -5.26 32.77 -8.36
N ILE A 237 -4.60 31.74 -7.90
CA ILE A 237 -3.19 31.52 -8.23
C ILE A 237 -3.08 30.84 -9.60
N PHE A 238 -2.19 31.36 -10.43
CA PHE A 238 -1.92 30.90 -11.78
C PHE A 238 -0.49 30.38 -11.90
N ARG A 239 -0.20 29.75 -13.04
CA ARG A 239 1.17 29.40 -13.40
C ARG A 239 2.02 30.68 -13.44
N ASP A 240 3.28 30.55 -13.01
CA ASP A 240 4.30 31.59 -12.90
C ASP A 240 4.09 32.60 -11.76
N ASP A 241 2.95 32.55 -11.04
CA ASP A 241 2.75 33.32 -9.81
C ASP A 241 3.75 32.91 -8.71
N LEU A 242 3.85 33.77 -7.69
CA LEU A 242 4.59 33.52 -6.47
C LEU A 242 3.66 33.23 -5.29
N LEU A 243 4.05 32.26 -4.48
CA LEU A 243 3.46 31.95 -3.18
C LEU A 243 4.58 31.94 -2.13
N LEU A 244 4.44 32.76 -1.09
CA LEU A 244 5.31 32.71 0.07
C LEU A 244 4.75 31.72 1.10
N LEU A 245 5.50 30.68 1.43
CA LEU A 245 5.25 29.85 2.60
C LEU A 245 5.95 30.46 3.82
N THR A 246 5.19 31.06 4.72
CA THR A 246 5.70 31.82 5.87
C THR A 246 5.97 30.92 7.08
N HIS A 247 6.99 31.27 7.87
CA HIS A 247 7.25 30.64 9.18
C HIS A 247 6.18 31.02 10.23
N GLU A 248 5.69 32.26 10.16
CA GLU A 248 4.70 32.81 11.07
C GLU A 248 3.29 32.85 10.44
N LEU A 249 2.33 33.44 11.14
CA LEU A 249 1.00 33.70 10.59
C LEU A 249 1.12 34.66 9.38
N PRO A 250 0.48 34.35 8.24
CA PRO A 250 0.41 35.26 7.10
C PRO A 250 -0.18 36.61 7.54
N THR A 251 0.44 37.72 7.15
CA THR A 251 -0.03 39.07 7.54
C THR A 251 -0.82 39.72 6.40
N THR A 252 -1.95 40.35 6.75
CA THR A 252 -2.90 40.96 5.80
C THR A 252 -2.46 42.32 5.27
N LEU A 253 -1.44 42.95 5.86
CA LEU A 253 -1.09 44.35 5.57
C LEU A 253 -0.25 44.44 4.30
N GLY A 254 -0.91 44.71 3.17
CA GLY A 254 -0.26 45.16 1.94
C GLY A 254 0.43 44.10 1.09
N SER A 255 0.21 42.80 1.36
CA SER A 255 0.80 41.74 0.55
C SER A 255 0.25 41.77 -0.88
N GLN A 256 1.09 42.17 -1.83
CA GLN A 256 0.80 42.05 -3.27
C GLN A 256 0.87 40.60 -3.77
N THR A 257 1.25 39.66 -2.90
CA THR A 257 1.54 38.26 -3.25
C THR A 257 0.75 37.27 -2.39
N PHE A 258 0.54 36.05 -2.89
CA PHE A 258 -0.05 34.98 -2.08
C PHE A 258 0.87 34.61 -0.92
N GLN A 259 0.29 34.39 0.25
CA GLN A 259 0.99 33.89 1.43
C GLN A 259 0.21 32.72 2.04
N ALA A 260 0.93 31.72 2.52
CA ALA A 260 0.35 30.63 3.28
C ALA A 260 1.30 30.14 4.36
N SER A 261 0.78 29.49 5.39
CA SER A 261 1.59 28.80 6.39
C SER A 261 1.26 27.31 6.44
N CYS A 262 2.20 26.52 6.96
CA CYS A 262 2.06 25.07 7.07
C CYS A 262 1.65 24.65 8.50
N THR A 263 0.94 23.54 8.62
CA THR A 263 0.67 22.89 9.92
C THR A 263 1.93 22.34 10.57
N ILE A 264 2.97 22.06 9.78
CA ILE A 264 4.26 21.52 10.20
C ILE A 264 5.36 22.49 9.72
N PRO A 265 5.61 23.60 10.44
CA PRO A 265 6.55 24.63 10.01
C PRO A 265 8.01 24.16 10.00
N GLU A 266 8.35 23.09 10.74
CA GLU A 266 9.70 22.52 10.76
C GLU A 266 10.16 21.92 9.42
N ILE A 267 9.27 21.78 8.43
CA ILE A 267 9.66 21.36 7.06
C ILE A 267 10.37 22.48 6.30
N LEU A 268 10.04 23.75 6.57
CA LEU A 268 10.50 24.87 5.73
C LEU A 268 12.04 24.98 5.71
N PRO A 269 12.76 24.84 6.85
CA PRO A 269 14.23 24.86 6.86
C PRO A 269 14.88 23.66 6.16
N GLN A 270 14.13 22.58 5.89
CA GLN A 270 14.62 21.36 5.24
C GLN A 270 14.50 21.44 3.72
N LEU A 271 13.75 22.41 3.20
CA LEU A 271 13.61 22.63 1.77
C LEU A 271 14.88 23.23 1.18
N LYS A 272 15.12 22.93 -0.10
CA LYS A 272 16.24 23.47 -0.89
C LYS A 272 15.69 24.14 -2.14
N THR A 273 16.38 25.16 -2.64
CA THR A 273 16.07 25.74 -3.96
C THR A 273 15.98 24.65 -5.02
N GLY A 274 14.94 24.69 -5.82
CA GLY A 274 14.61 23.69 -6.84
C GLY A 274 13.71 22.54 -6.37
N ALA A 275 13.50 22.37 -5.06
CA ALA A 275 12.61 21.33 -4.53
C ALA A 275 11.17 21.48 -5.05
N THR A 276 10.52 20.36 -5.33
CA THR A 276 9.15 20.34 -5.87
C THR A 276 8.15 20.33 -4.72
N VAL A 277 7.07 21.10 -4.86
CA VAL A 277 5.98 21.16 -3.90
C VAL A 277 4.66 20.98 -4.64
N TRP A 278 3.82 20.07 -4.16
CA TRP A 278 2.44 19.92 -4.63
C TRP A 278 1.46 20.30 -3.52
N ILE A 279 0.34 20.92 -3.90
CA ILE A 279 -0.71 21.39 -2.99
C ILE A 279 -2.08 20.97 -3.53
N ASP A 280 -3.00 20.63 -2.62
CA ASP A 280 -4.39 20.20 -2.90
C ASP A 280 -4.46 19.01 -3.86
N ASP A 281 -3.85 17.90 -3.44
CA ASP A 281 -3.85 16.62 -4.16
C ASP A 281 -3.29 16.74 -5.59
N GLY A 282 -2.20 17.50 -5.75
CA GLY A 282 -1.51 17.69 -7.03
C GLY A 282 -2.12 18.75 -7.96
N LYS A 283 -3.18 19.47 -7.56
CA LYS A 283 -3.80 20.50 -8.41
C LYS A 283 -2.94 21.74 -8.61
N ILE A 284 -2.06 22.03 -7.66
CA ILE A 284 -1.14 23.16 -7.70
C ILE A 284 0.27 22.61 -7.54
N GLY A 285 1.10 22.83 -8.54
CA GLY A 285 2.51 22.45 -8.53
C GLY A 285 3.39 23.68 -8.44
N ALA A 286 4.47 23.58 -7.68
CA ALA A 286 5.42 24.66 -7.51
C ALA A 286 6.85 24.14 -7.36
N LYS A 287 7.82 25.04 -7.53
CA LYS A 287 9.22 24.82 -7.18
C LYS A 287 9.70 25.88 -6.21
N VAL A 288 10.56 25.49 -5.28
CA VAL A 288 11.25 26.44 -4.41
C VAL A 288 12.16 27.32 -5.26
N GLU A 289 11.84 28.61 -5.34
CA GLU A 289 12.63 29.59 -6.08
C GLU A 289 13.73 30.17 -5.19
N SER A 290 13.38 30.56 -3.96
CA SER A 290 14.35 31.08 -2.99
C SER A 290 13.87 30.84 -1.56
N ILE A 291 14.81 30.90 -0.62
CA ILE A 291 14.57 30.77 0.81
C ILE A 291 15.09 32.04 1.45
N THR A 292 14.24 32.74 2.19
CA THR A 292 14.55 34.00 2.86
C THR A 292 14.24 33.91 4.36
N TYR A 293 14.51 34.98 5.11
CA TYR A 293 14.15 35.05 6.53
C TYR A 293 12.62 35.02 6.75
N GLU A 294 11.83 35.39 5.74
CA GLU A 294 10.36 35.45 5.79
C GLU A 294 9.73 34.06 5.59
N GLY A 295 10.45 33.17 4.91
CA GLY A 295 9.99 31.83 4.56
C GLY A 295 10.51 31.35 3.21
N VAL A 296 9.71 30.50 2.56
CA VAL A 296 10.08 29.83 1.31
C VAL A 296 9.23 30.37 0.16
N TRP A 297 9.89 30.98 -0.82
CA TRP A 297 9.24 31.46 -2.04
C TRP A 297 9.08 30.33 -3.03
N LEU A 298 7.83 30.06 -3.40
CA LEU A 298 7.43 29.07 -4.37
C LEU A 298 7.03 29.74 -5.68
N ARG A 299 7.65 29.32 -6.77
CA ARG A 299 7.22 29.64 -8.14
C ARG A 299 6.23 28.59 -8.59
N ILE A 300 5.01 28.99 -8.94
CA ILE A 300 3.98 28.06 -9.40
C ILE A 300 4.33 27.55 -10.80
N THR A 301 4.45 26.23 -10.93
CA THR A 301 4.74 25.54 -12.19
C THR A 301 3.49 24.93 -12.81
N HIS A 302 2.46 24.66 -12.01
CA HIS A 302 1.21 24.06 -12.45
C HIS A 302 -0.01 24.63 -11.73
N ALA A 303 -1.03 25.00 -12.50
CA ALA A 303 -2.38 25.34 -12.03
C ALA A 303 -3.36 25.20 -13.22
N ARG A 304 -4.67 25.10 -12.95
CA ARG A 304 -5.68 25.12 -14.03
C ARG A 304 -5.68 26.46 -14.76
N ILE A 305 -6.14 26.45 -16.01
CA ILE A 305 -6.27 27.67 -16.86
C ILE A 305 -7.09 28.76 -16.17
N LYS A 306 -8.13 28.38 -15.42
CA LYS A 306 -8.99 29.33 -14.68
C LYS A 306 -8.38 29.77 -13.33
N GLY A 307 -7.15 29.37 -13.02
CA GLY A 307 -6.49 29.55 -11.74
C GLY A 307 -7.10 28.69 -10.62
N GLU A 308 -6.34 28.54 -9.54
CA GLU A 308 -6.75 27.78 -8.34
C GLU A 308 -6.93 28.67 -7.11
N LYS A 309 -7.61 28.16 -6.09
CA LYS A 309 -7.65 28.80 -4.77
C LYS A 309 -6.70 28.09 -3.83
N ILE A 310 -5.85 28.84 -3.13
CA ILE A 310 -5.14 28.32 -1.96
C ILE A 310 -6.10 28.38 -0.78
N LEU A 311 -6.44 27.23 -0.22
CA LEU A 311 -7.38 27.11 0.89
C LEU A 311 -6.71 26.44 2.09
N PRO A 312 -7.18 26.72 3.32
CA PRO A 312 -6.82 25.94 4.50
C PRO A 312 -7.14 24.45 4.34
N ASP A 313 -6.49 23.63 5.16
CA ASP A 313 -6.61 22.18 5.28
C ASP A 313 -6.21 21.38 4.03
N LYS A 314 -5.74 22.06 2.98
CA LYS A 314 -5.23 21.41 1.76
C LYS A 314 -3.89 20.75 2.03
N GLY A 315 -3.78 19.47 1.64
CA GLY A 315 -2.55 18.69 1.77
C GLY A 315 -1.41 19.28 0.95
N MET A 316 -0.21 19.14 1.47
CA MET A 316 1.03 19.49 0.81
C MET A 316 1.95 18.27 0.76
N ASN A 317 2.64 18.12 -0.37
CA ASN A 317 3.52 17.00 -0.68
C ASN A 317 4.86 17.57 -1.16
N PHE A 318 5.95 16.89 -0.80
CA PHE A 318 7.31 17.35 -1.07
C PHE A 318 8.13 16.24 -1.74
N PRO A 319 7.79 15.86 -2.99
CA PRO A 319 8.46 14.75 -3.66
C PRO A 319 9.97 14.91 -3.67
N TYR A 320 10.67 13.79 -3.44
CA TYR A 320 12.13 13.70 -3.44
C TYR A 320 12.83 14.59 -2.38
N THR A 321 12.07 15.16 -1.45
CA THR A 321 12.63 15.88 -0.30
C THR A 321 12.66 14.96 0.90
N GLU A 322 13.85 14.70 1.43
CA GLU A 322 14.00 13.99 2.70
C GLU A 322 13.55 14.90 3.84
N LEU A 323 12.35 14.63 4.36
CA LEU A 323 11.80 15.32 5.51
C LEU A 323 11.99 14.47 6.76
N ASN A 324 12.75 14.98 7.72
CA ASN A 324 12.90 14.38 9.03
C ASN A 324 11.72 14.79 9.92
N LEU A 325 10.60 14.09 9.77
CA LEU A 325 9.39 14.27 10.56
C LEU A 325 9.18 13.08 11.49
N ALA A 326 8.66 13.34 12.68
CA ALA A 326 8.24 12.26 13.58
C ALA A 326 7.11 11.45 12.92
N ALA A 327 7.28 10.13 12.82
CA ALA A 327 6.29 9.25 12.19
C ALA A 327 4.95 9.22 12.96
N LEU A 328 4.98 9.44 14.27
CA LEU A 328 3.79 9.68 15.10
C LEU A 328 3.78 11.12 15.60
N THR A 329 2.72 11.86 15.28
CA THR A 329 2.47 13.18 15.82
C THR A 329 1.95 13.11 17.26
N GLU A 330 1.96 14.23 17.99
CA GLU A 330 1.34 14.31 19.32
C GLU A 330 -0.17 14.01 19.27
N LYS A 331 -0.83 14.36 18.16
CA LYS A 331 -2.22 13.98 17.92
C LYS A 331 -2.36 12.47 17.76
N ASP A 332 -1.48 11.83 16.97
CA ASP A 332 -1.54 10.37 16.80
C ASP A 332 -1.35 9.65 18.15
N LYS A 333 -0.47 10.15 19.03
CA LYS A 333 -0.31 9.60 20.40
C LYS A 333 -1.59 9.71 21.24
N GLN A 334 -2.32 10.81 21.12
CA GLN A 334 -3.63 10.98 21.78
C GLN A 334 -4.69 10.04 21.17
N ASP A 335 -4.67 9.87 19.86
CA ASP A 335 -5.55 8.92 19.17
C ASP A 335 -5.24 7.47 19.61
N LEU A 336 -3.97 7.14 19.86
CA LEU A 336 -3.55 5.85 20.42
C LEU A 336 -4.08 5.62 21.84
N ASP A 337 -4.23 6.66 22.66
CA ASP A 337 -4.85 6.54 23.99
C ASP A 337 -6.32 6.13 23.87
N PHE A 338 -7.04 6.72 22.91
CA PHE A 338 -8.42 6.32 22.60
C PHE A 338 -8.48 4.88 22.10
N ILE A 339 -7.57 4.50 21.19
CA ILE A 339 -7.51 3.14 20.63
C ILE A 339 -7.22 2.12 21.74
N ALA A 340 -6.27 2.38 22.64
CA ALA A 340 -5.95 1.49 23.74
C ALA A 340 -7.15 1.29 24.68
N THR A 341 -7.85 2.38 25.00
CA THR A 341 -9.07 2.38 25.83
C THR A 341 -10.19 1.51 25.22
N HIS A 342 -10.36 1.54 23.89
CA HIS A 342 -11.42 0.83 23.17
C HIS A 342 -10.91 -0.39 22.40
N SER A 343 -9.76 -0.93 22.78
CA SER A 343 -9.04 -1.99 22.05
C SER A 343 -9.83 -3.29 21.82
N HIS A 344 -10.84 -3.56 22.65
CA HIS A 344 -11.74 -4.71 22.47
C HIS A 344 -12.65 -4.59 21.23
N ASN A 345 -12.89 -3.37 20.75
CA ASN A 345 -13.73 -3.07 19.59
C ASN A 345 -12.94 -2.52 18.39
N ILE A 346 -11.61 -2.47 18.45
CA ILE A 346 -10.76 -1.97 17.36
C ILE A 346 -9.87 -3.12 16.90
N ASP A 347 -9.94 -3.44 15.61
CA ASP A 347 -9.25 -4.60 15.04
C ASP A 347 -7.90 -4.23 14.43
N ILE A 348 -7.80 -3.03 13.82
CA ILE A 348 -6.69 -2.63 12.94
C ILE A 348 -6.31 -1.17 13.21
N ILE A 349 -5.02 -0.86 13.15
CA ILE A 349 -4.48 0.50 13.10
C ILE A 349 -3.89 0.75 11.71
N GLY A 350 -4.43 1.74 11.00
CA GLY A 350 -3.82 2.28 9.79
C GLY A 350 -2.71 3.25 10.17
N TYR A 351 -1.50 3.02 9.66
CA TYR A 351 -0.34 3.83 9.96
C TYR A 351 0.11 4.62 8.73
N SER A 352 -0.28 5.90 8.72
CA SER A 352 -0.01 6.86 7.64
C SER A 352 1.45 7.32 7.62
N TYR A 353 1.98 7.52 6.41
CA TYR A 353 3.33 8.02 6.11
C TYR A 353 4.44 7.24 6.81
N VAL A 354 4.24 5.94 7.01
CA VAL A 354 5.29 5.04 7.49
C VAL A 354 6.37 4.91 6.42
N GLN A 355 7.64 5.05 6.79
CA GLN A 355 8.76 5.07 5.84
C GLN A 355 9.86 4.07 6.19
N THR A 356 10.04 3.74 7.47
CA THR A 356 11.15 2.90 7.95
C THR A 356 10.70 1.84 8.95
N ALA A 357 11.51 0.78 9.13
CA ALA A 357 11.28 -0.20 10.19
C ALA A 357 11.26 0.44 11.58
N ALA A 358 12.05 1.49 11.81
CA ALA A 358 12.04 2.23 13.08
C ALA A 358 10.68 2.89 13.35
N ASP A 359 9.98 3.36 12.30
CA ASP A 359 8.64 3.94 12.45
C ASP A 359 7.63 2.87 12.93
N ILE A 360 7.69 1.67 12.37
CA ILE A 360 6.86 0.52 12.80
C ILE A 360 7.18 0.17 14.25
N GLN A 361 8.47 0.08 14.58
CA GLN A 361 8.93 -0.24 15.93
C GLN A 361 8.42 0.79 16.94
N LEU A 362 8.44 2.08 16.59
CA LEU A 362 7.89 3.15 17.40
C LEU A 362 6.39 2.93 17.68
N LEU A 363 5.57 2.66 16.65
CA LEU A 363 4.15 2.36 16.84
C LEU A 363 3.94 1.13 17.75
N GLN A 364 4.71 0.07 17.56
CA GLN A 364 4.64 -1.14 18.39
C GLN A 364 4.98 -0.85 19.86
N GLN A 365 5.98 -0.01 20.12
CA GLN A 365 6.34 0.42 21.47
C GLN A 365 5.23 1.26 22.11
N GLU A 366 4.69 2.25 21.38
CA GLU A 366 3.61 3.11 21.87
C GLU A 366 2.34 2.31 22.18
N LEU A 367 2.03 1.29 21.38
CA LEU A 367 0.94 0.35 21.65
C LEU A 367 1.22 -0.51 22.88
N THR A 368 2.41 -1.08 22.99
CA THR A 368 2.81 -1.91 24.14
C THR A 368 2.74 -1.14 25.45
N ALA A 369 3.10 0.16 25.43
CA ALA A 369 3.05 1.02 26.60
C ALA A 369 1.62 1.36 27.05
N ARG A 370 0.64 1.37 26.13
CA ARG A 370 -0.74 1.80 26.41
C ARG A 370 -1.74 0.67 26.57
N LEU A 371 -1.53 -0.45 25.87
CA LEU A 371 -2.47 -1.54 25.88
C LEU A 371 -2.50 -2.24 27.25
N PRO A 372 -3.69 -2.59 27.76
CA PRO A 372 -3.80 -3.43 28.95
C PRO A 372 -3.02 -4.75 28.78
N LYS A 373 -2.47 -5.29 29.88
CA LYS A 373 -1.54 -6.45 29.88
C LYS A 373 -2.06 -7.76 29.25
N ASN A 374 -3.32 -7.85 28.85
CA ASN A 374 -3.91 -8.99 28.14
C ASN A 374 -4.83 -8.56 26.98
N ALA A 375 -4.75 -7.30 26.54
CA ALA A 375 -5.54 -6.84 25.42
C ALA A 375 -5.06 -7.50 24.13
N LYS A 376 -6.01 -7.78 23.24
CA LYS A 376 -5.69 -8.17 21.87
C LYS A 376 -4.90 -7.01 21.23
N VAL A 377 -3.70 -7.31 20.73
CA VAL A 377 -2.93 -6.33 19.98
C VAL A 377 -3.59 -6.16 18.61
N PRO A 378 -3.97 -4.93 18.21
CA PRO A 378 -4.56 -4.69 16.90
C PRO A 378 -3.54 -4.98 15.79
N ALA A 379 -4.04 -5.40 14.64
CA ALA A 379 -3.23 -5.56 13.45
C ALA A 379 -2.72 -4.18 12.97
N ILE A 380 -1.62 -4.17 12.21
CA ILE A 380 -1.12 -2.97 11.57
C ILE A 380 -1.48 -3.02 10.08
N VAL A 381 -1.97 -1.90 9.55
CA VAL A 381 -1.99 -1.64 8.12
C VAL A 381 -0.99 -0.53 7.83
N ALA A 382 0.14 -0.89 7.22
CA ALA A 382 1.16 0.08 6.83
C ALA A 382 0.76 0.74 5.50
N LYS A 383 0.70 2.08 5.48
CA LYS A 383 0.29 2.83 4.29
C LYS A 383 1.51 3.27 3.50
N ILE A 384 1.65 2.75 2.29
CA ILE A 384 2.76 3.05 1.40
C ILE A 384 2.40 4.28 0.59
N GLU A 385 2.90 5.43 1.05
CA GLU A 385 2.56 6.77 0.56
C GLU A 385 3.76 7.52 -0.03
N THR A 386 4.99 7.07 0.21
CA THR A 386 6.22 7.75 -0.23
C THR A 386 7.18 6.80 -0.95
N PRO A 387 8.08 7.31 -1.82
CA PRO A 387 9.12 6.51 -2.44
C PRO A 387 10.03 5.81 -1.42
N LEU A 388 10.29 6.44 -0.26
CA LEU A 388 11.09 5.83 0.80
C LEU A 388 10.41 4.59 1.39
N ALA A 389 9.09 4.65 1.60
CA ALA A 389 8.29 3.51 2.05
C ALA A 389 8.31 2.36 1.03
N VAL A 390 8.28 2.68 -0.27
CA VAL A 390 8.40 1.68 -1.35
C VAL A 390 9.76 0.99 -1.29
N ASN A 391 10.85 1.76 -1.18
CA ASN A 391 12.21 1.22 -1.13
C ASN A 391 12.45 0.34 0.10
N ASN A 392 11.86 0.70 1.24
CA ASN A 392 12.00 -0.02 2.52
C ASN A 392 10.88 -1.05 2.76
N LEU A 393 10.07 -1.36 1.74
CA LEU A 393 8.90 -2.22 1.92
C LEU A 393 9.24 -3.61 2.51
N PRO A 394 10.33 -4.30 2.09
CA PRO A 394 10.72 -5.56 2.73
C PRO A 394 10.98 -5.41 4.23
N GLU A 395 11.76 -4.41 4.65
CA GLU A 395 12.10 -4.18 6.05
C GLU A 395 10.87 -3.79 6.87
N LEU A 396 9.97 -2.98 6.30
CA LEU A 396 8.67 -2.65 6.89
C LEU A 396 7.83 -3.91 7.15
N ILE A 397 7.76 -4.80 6.16
CA ILE A 397 7.04 -6.08 6.27
C ILE A 397 7.64 -6.93 7.39
N ILE A 398 8.97 -7.10 7.41
CA ILE A 398 9.65 -7.95 8.40
C ILE A 398 9.43 -7.43 9.82
N GLN A 399 9.64 -6.13 10.06
CA GLN A 399 9.46 -5.54 11.39
C GLN A 399 8.01 -5.63 11.89
N ALA A 400 7.03 -5.38 11.01
CA ALA A 400 5.62 -5.38 11.41
C ALA A 400 5.08 -6.81 11.58
N ALA A 401 5.16 -7.62 10.53
CA ALA A 401 4.63 -8.98 10.50
C ALA A 401 5.38 -9.95 11.43
N GLY A 402 6.63 -9.61 11.77
CA GLY A 402 7.45 -10.30 12.77
C GLY A 402 6.85 -10.26 14.18
N THR A 403 6.00 -9.27 14.50
CA THR A 403 5.41 -9.12 15.84
C THR A 403 3.90 -9.33 15.86
N GLN A 404 3.15 -8.79 14.89
CA GLN A 404 1.69 -8.88 14.85
C GLN A 404 1.16 -8.99 13.40
N PRO A 405 -0.12 -9.30 13.17
CA PRO A 405 -0.68 -9.34 11.82
C PRO A 405 -0.51 -8.01 11.08
N LEU A 406 -0.20 -8.11 9.79
CA LEU A 406 0.09 -6.97 8.92
C LEU A 406 -0.81 -7.03 7.67
N GLY A 407 -1.25 -5.87 7.22
CA GLY A 407 -1.63 -5.61 5.83
C GLY A 407 -0.88 -4.42 5.26
N ILE A 408 -0.79 -4.36 3.93
CA ILE A 408 -0.20 -3.22 3.23
C ILE A 408 -1.28 -2.46 2.49
N MET A 409 -1.37 -1.15 2.66
CA MET A 409 -2.26 -0.30 1.88
C MET A 409 -1.47 0.45 0.81
N ILE A 410 -1.83 0.23 -0.46
CA ILE A 410 -1.32 1.05 -1.56
C ILE A 410 -2.13 2.35 -1.58
N ALA A 411 -1.64 3.37 -0.90
CA ALA A 411 -2.31 4.65 -0.76
C ALA A 411 -2.03 5.55 -1.98
N ARG A 412 -2.63 5.16 -3.12
CA ARG A 412 -2.33 5.70 -4.46
C ARG A 412 -2.48 7.21 -4.58
N GLY A 413 -3.39 7.83 -3.83
CA GLY A 413 -3.60 9.28 -3.83
C GLY A 413 -2.34 10.07 -3.51
N ASP A 414 -1.72 9.79 -2.36
CA ASP A 414 -0.47 10.44 -1.95
C ASP A 414 0.74 9.87 -2.69
N LEU A 415 0.78 8.53 -2.86
CA LEU A 415 1.87 7.88 -3.56
C LEU A 415 2.06 8.44 -4.98
N ALA A 416 0.99 8.60 -5.77
CA ALA A 416 1.07 9.12 -7.13
C ALA A 416 1.65 10.54 -7.21
N ILE A 417 1.44 11.36 -6.18
CA ILE A 417 1.99 12.72 -6.11
C ILE A 417 3.49 12.65 -5.81
N GLU A 418 3.91 11.73 -4.94
CA GLU A 418 5.29 11.57 -4.48
C GLU A 418 6.21 10.87 -5.51
N ILE A 419 5.74 9.83 -6.21
CA ILE A 419 6.54 9.11 -7.24
C ILE A 419 6.26 9.55 -8.67
N GLY A 420 5.20 10.35 -8.88
CA GLY A 420 4.69 10.74 -10.18
C GLY A 420 3.71 9.72 -10.79
N TYR A 421 2.69 10.22 -11.51
CA TYR A 421 1.63 9.40 -12.09
C TYR A 421 2.12 8.31 -13.05
N GLN A 422 3.22 8.55 -13.77
CA GLN A 422 3.79 7.59 -14.72
C GLN A 422 4.29 6.32 -14.01
N ARG A 423 4.83 6.49 -12.80
CA ARG A 423 5.41 5.39 -12.01
C ARG A 423 4.39 4.66 -11.14
N LEU A 424 3.18 5.22 -10.97
CA LEU A 424 2.17 4.59 -10.13
C LEU A 424 1.80 3.18 -10.61
N ALA A 425 1.69 2.98 -11.92
CA ALA A 425 1.31 1.70 -12.49
C ALA A 425 2.37 0.61 -12.28
N GLU A 426 3.67 0.95 -12.41
CA GLU A 426 4.77 0.00 -12.14
C GLU A 426 4.87 -0.32 -10.65
N ILE A 427 4.88 0.69 -9.78
CA ILE A 427 5.14 0.52 -8.35
C ILE A 427 3.99 -0.24 -7.68
N GLN A 428 2.75 -0.05 -8.13
CA GLN A 428 1.62 -0.81 -7.63
C GLN A 428 1.80 -2.33 -7.86
N GLU A 429 2.26 -2.73 -9.04
CA GLU A 429 2.52 -4.15 -9.35
C GLU A 429 3.69 -4.70 -8.51
N GLU A 430 4.76 -3.92 -8.34
CA GLU A 430 5.88 -4.32 -7.49
C GLU A 430 5.47 -4.53 -6.03
N ILE A 431 4.65 -3.63 -5.47
CA ILE A 431 4.10 -3.78 -4.11
C ILE A 431 3.24 -5.04 -4.01
N LEU A 432 2.35 -5.28 -4.99
CA LEU A 432 1.50 -6.49 -5.00
C LEU A 432 2.35 -7.77 -5.01
N TRP A 433 3.37 -7.84 -5.85
CA TRP A 433 4.22 -9.04 -5.95
C TRP A 433 5.05 -9.27 -4.69
N LEU A 434 5.62 -8.21 -4.10
CA LEU A 434 6.36 -8.30 -2.84
C LEU A 434 5.47 -8.77 -1.70
N CYS A 435 4.25 -8.23 -1.60
CA CYS A 435 3.30 -8.63 -0.57
C CYS A 435 2.82 -10.07 -0.78
N GLU A 436 2.60 -10.50 -2.02
CA GLU A 436 2.25 -11.89 -2.34
C GLU A 436 3.38 -12.86 -1.97
N ALA A 437 4.64 -12.49 -2.23
CA ALA A 437 5.80 -13.28 -1.80
C ALA A 437 5.94 -13.37 -0.27
N ALA A 438 5.53 -12.31 0.44
CA ALA A 438 5.46 -12.30 1.90
C ALA A 438 4.14 -12.87 2.46
N HIS A 439 3.22 -13.32 1.60
CA HIS A 439 1.84 -13.71 1.96
C HIS A 439 1.09 -12.67 2.80
N ILE A 440 1.36 -11.39 2.59
CA ILE A 440 0.74 -10.27 3.29
C ILE A 440 -0.43 -9.74 2.46
N PRO A 441 -1.63 -9.60 3.04
CA PRO A 441 -2.78 -9.06 2.34
C PRO A 441 -2.59 -7.57 2.00
N VAL A 442 -3.02 -7.20 0.80
CA VAL A 442 -2.93 -5.83 0.26
C VAL A 442 -4.31 -5.18 0.20
N ILE A 443 -4.36 -3.88 0.49
CA ILE A 443 -5.52 -3.02 0.28
C ILE A 443 -5.24 -2.14 -0.94
N TRP A 444 -6.05 -2.31 -1.97
CA TRP A 444 -6.11 -1.43 -3.13
C TRP A 444 -6.92 -0.19 -2.77
N ALA A 445 -6.23 0.91 -2.47
CA ALA A 445 -6.86 2.07 -1.86
C ALA A 445 -6.79 3.33 -2.72
N THR A 446 -7.72 4.24 -2.38
CA THR A 446 -7.91 5.59 -2.92
C THR A 446 -8.39 5.63 -4.37
N GLN A 447 -9.31 6.54 -4.66
CA GLN A 447 -9.86 6.81 -5.99
C GLN A 447 -10.53 5.63 -6.73
N VAL A 448 -10.80 4.51 -6.05
CA VAL A 448 -11.66 3.45 -6.60
C VAL A 448 -13.10 3.94 -6.58
N LEU A 449 -13.75 3.99 -7.75
CA LEU A 449 -15.14 4.43 -7.91
C LEU A 449 -15.41 5.83 -7.29
N GLU A 450 -14.44 6.74 -7.32
CA GLU A 450 -14.49 8.06 -6.67
C GLU A 450 -15.69 8.93 -7.12
N ASN A 451 -15.94 9.01 -8.42
CA ASN A 451 -17.07 9.74 -9.00
C ASN A 451 -18.39 9.08 -8.66
N LEU A 452 -18.46 7.75 -8.62
CA LEU A 452 -19.66 7.05 -8.20
C LEU A 452 -19.97 7.39 -6.75
N VAL A 453 -18.99 7.22 -5.85
CA VAL A 453 -19.13 7.54 -4.42
C VAL A 453 -19.59 9.00 -4.21
N LYS A 454 -19.07 9.96 -4.98
CA LYS A 454 -19.37 11.40 -4.84
C LYS A 454 -20.63 11.87 -5.58
N HIS A 455 -20.89 11.34 -6.77
CA HIS A 455 -21.81 11.91 -7.75
C HIS A 455 -22.83 10.91 -8.30
N GLY A 456 -22.78 9.65 -7.88
CA GLY A 456 -23.74 8.61 -8.25
C GLY A 456 -23.49 7.98 -9.61
N MET A 457 -22.42 8.37 -10.32
CA MET A 457 -22.12 7.82 -11.65
C MET A 457 -20.61 7.53 -11.80
N PRO A 458 -20.21 6.28 -12.10
CA PRO A 458 -18.82 5.95 -12.36
C PRO A 458 -18.43 6.32 -13.79
N SER A 459 -17.16 6.66 -13.98
CA SER A 459 -16.54 6.67 -15.30
C SER A 459 -16.16 5.25 -15.75
N ARG A 460 -15.92 5.07 -17.04
CA ARG A 460 -15.43 3.79 -17.59
C ARG A 460 -14.07 3.40 -17.00
N ALA A 461 -13.19 4.38 -16.78
CA ALA A 461 -11.87 4.15 -16.19
C ALA A 461 -11.98 3.62 -14.75
N GLU A 462 -12.94 4.13 -13.97
CA GLU A 462 -13.16 3.67 -12.59
C GLU A 462 -13.73 2.25 -12.51
N ILE A 463 -14.58 1.85 -13.46
CA ILE A 463 -15.04 0.46 -13.57
C ILE A 463 -13.87 -0.48 -13.89
N THR A 464 -13.00 -0.10 -14.82
CA THR A 464 -11.79 -0.87 -15.13
C THR A 464 -10.85 -0.96 -13.93
N ASP A 465 -10.62 0.15 -13.22
CA ASP A 465 -9.79 0.16 -12.01
C ASP A 465 -10.37 -0.73 -10.91
N ALA A 466 -11.68 -0.65 -10.67
CA ALA A 466 -12.38 -1.52 -9.72
C ALA A 466 -12.27 -3.00 -10.11
N ALA A 467 -12.34 -3.34 -11.40
CA ALA A 467 -12.16 -4.72 -11.86
C ALA A 467 -10.73 -5.23 -11.66
N MET A 468 -9.74 -4.36 -11.90
CA MET A 468 -8.32 -4.67 -11.69
C MET A 468 -7.97 -4.84 -10.23
N SER A 469 -8.73 -4.20 -9.33
CA SER A 469 -8.54 -4.30 -7.88
C SER A 469 -8.78 -5.71 -7.30
N GLU A 470 -9.34 -6.66 -8.08
CA GLU A 470 -9.40 -8.09 -7.71
C GLU A 470 -8.02 -8.70 -7.42
N ARG A 471 -6.95 -8.03 -7.88
CA ARG A 471 -5.57 -8.39 -7.59
C ARG A 471 -5.17 -8.27 -6.12
N ALA A 472 -5.91 -7.48 -5.34
CA ALA A 472 -5.67 -7.27 -3.93
C ALA A 472 -6.67 -8.05 -3.08
N GLU A 473 -6.31 -8.28 -1.82
CA GLU A 473 -7.16 -8.97 -0.86
C GLU A 473 -8.32 -8.10 -0.36
N CYS A 474 -8.18 -6.78 -0.47
CA CYS A 474 -9.18 -5.81 -0.05
C CYS A 474 -9.18 -4.56 -0.95
N VAL A 475 -10.36 -3.97 -1.14
CA VAL A 475 -10.55 -2.75 -1.94
C VAL A 475 -11.19 -1.68 -1.07
N MET A 476 -10.60 -0.47 -1.05
CA MET A 476 -11.09 0.61 -0.20
C MET A 476 -11.91 1.64 -0.99
N LEU A 477 -13.16 1.85 -0.57
CA LEU A 477 -13.99 2.98 -0.98
C LEU A 477 -13.88 4.13 0.03
N ASN A 478 -13.85 5.35 -0.50
CA ASN A 478 -13.87 6.56 0.33
C ASN A 478 -15.31 6.94 0.72
N LYS A 479 -15.47 7.95 1.59
CA LYS A 479 -16.79 8.45 2.00
C LYS A 479 -17.43 9.33 0.92
N GLY A 480 -18.74 9.20 0.73
CA GLY A 480 -19.53 10.04 -0.19
C GLY A 480 -21.02 9.75 -0.15
N ALA A 481 -21.82 10.56 -0.83
CA ALA A 481 -23.29 10.50 -0.77
C ALA A 481 -23.87 9.18 -1.30
N TYR A 482 -23.17 8.51 -2.22
CA TYR A 482 -23.62 7.27 -2.86
C TYR A 482 -22.79 6.06 -2.41
N VAL A 483 -22.14 6.12 -1.24
CA VAL A 483 -21.22 5.07 -0.79
C VAL A 483 -21.90 3.70 -0.64
N VAL A 484 -23.16 3.64 -0.21
CA VAL A 484 -23.91 2.37 -0.11
C VAL A 484 -24.11 1.75 -1.50
N GLU A 485 -24.52 2.54 -2.48
CA GLU A 485 -24.67 2.09 -3.87
C GLU A 485 -23.31 1.65 -4.46
N ALA A 486 -22.25 2.40 -4.17
CA ALA A 486 -20.90 2.07 -4.60
C ALA A 486 -20.41 0.72 -4.05
N VAL A 487 -20.72 0.40 -2.79
CA VAL A 487 -20.45 -0.93 -2.21
C VAL A 487 -21.18 -2.00 -3.01
N GLY A 488 -22.46 -1.79 -3.33
CA GLY A 488 -23.24 -2.78 -4.09
C GLY A 488 -22.71 -3.01 -5.51
N ILE A 489 -22.33 -1.94 -6.21
CA ILE A 489 -21.72 -2.04 -7.54
C ILE A 489 -20.36 -2.74 -7.47
N LEU A 490 -19.53 -2.41 -6.48
CA LEU A 490 -18.23 -3.04 -6.30
C LEU A 490 -18.35 -4.53 -5.95
N ASP A 491 -19.30 -4.87 -5.08
CA ASP A 491 -19.60 -6.25 -4.67
C ASP A 491 -19.97 -7.13 -5.88
N ASP A 492 -20.96 -6.70 -6.67
CA ASP A 492 -21.38 -7.40 -7.91
C ASP A 492 -20.24 -7.52 -8.92
N LEU A 493 -19.48 -6.44 -9.11
CA LEU A 493 -18.36 -6.41 -10.04
C LEU A 493 -17.25 -7.40 -9.63
N LEU A 494 -16.88 -7.44 -8.33
CA LEU A 494 -15.86 -8.37 -7.82
C LEU A 494 -16.34 -9.82 -7.90
N THR A 495 -17.60 -10.11 -7.57
CA THR A 495 -18.20 -11.44 -7.73
C THR A 495 -18.16 -11.93 -9.17
N ARG A 496 -18.44 -11.05 -10.15
CA ARG A 496 -18.33 -11.39 -11.57
C ARG A 496 -16.88 -11.66 -11.97
N MET A 497 -15.95 -10.81 -11.54
CA MET A 497 -14.54 -10.88 -11.93
C MET A 497 -13.81 -12.08 -11.33
N GLU A 498 -14.18 -12.52 -10.13
CA GLU A 498 -13.54 -13.64 -9.43
C GLU A 498 -13.47 -14.92 -10.27
N ALA A 499 -14.49 -15.17 -11.08
CA ALA A 499 -14.58 -16.36 -11.91
C ALA A 499 -13.73 -16.23 -13.20
N HIS A 500 -13.31 -15.02 -13.57
CA HIS A 500 -12.50 -14.72 -14.76
C HIS A 500 -11.02 -14.50 -14.43
N GLN A 501 -10.70 -14.13 -13.20
CA GLN A 501 -9.36 -13.78 -12.78
C GLN A 501 -9.16 -14.17 -11.31
N LEU A 502 -7.97 -14.66 -11.01
CA LEU A 502 -7.45 -14.81 -9.66
C LEU A 502 -6.11 -14.10 -9.62
N LYS A 503 -6.07 -12.96 -8.93
CA LYS A 503 -4.91 -12.09 -8.93
C LYS A 503 -4.49 -11.70 -10.34
N LYS A 504 -3.29 -12.07 -10.79
CA LYS A 504 -2.81 -11.85 -12.16
C LYS A 504 -3.08 -13.02 -13.11
N THR A 505 -3.80 -14.05 -12.66
CA THR A 505 -4.02 -15.29 -13.40
C THR A 505 -5.43 -15.34 -13.97
N PRO A 506 -5.61 -15.34 -15.31
CA PRO A 506 -6.90 -15.62 -15.91
C PRO A 506 -7.42 -17.01 -15.53
N GLN A 507 -8.69 -17.08 -15.11
CA GLN A 507 -9.43 -18.30 -14.85
C GLN A 507 -10.32 -18.57 -16.07
N LEU A 508 -10.00 -19.62 -16.84
CA LEU A 508 -10.70 -19.96 -18.08
C LEU A 508 -12.02 -20.68 -17.79
N ARG A 509 -12.95 -20.02 -17.08
CA ARG A 509 -14.29 -20.56 -16.87
C ARG A 509 -15.05 -20.65 -18.19
N ALA A 510 -16.03 -21.56 -18.24
CA ALA A 510 -16.95 -21.64 -19.37
C ALA A 510 -17.62 -20.27 -19.63
N LEU A 511 -17.62 -19.83 -20.87
CA LEU A 511 -18.22 -18.56 -21.27
C LEU A 511 -19.71 -18.78 -21.54
N HIS A 512 -20.52 -17.88 -20.98
CA HIS A 512 -21.98 -17.86 -21.15
C HIS A 512 -22.46 -16.57 -21.83
N SER A 513 -21.53 -15.83 -22.44
CA SER A 513 -21.82 -14.57 -23.14
C SER A 513 -22.40 -14.80 -24.54
N TRP A 514 -22.40 -16.05 -25.02
CA TRP A 514 -23.02 -16.51 -26.27
C TRP A 514 -23.57 -17.91 -26.11
#